data_AF-A0A357Z8N4-F1
#
_entry.id   AF-A0A357Z8N4-F1
#
_cell.length_a   1.000
_cell.length_b   1.000
_cell.length_c   1.000
_cell.angle_alpha   90.00
_cell.angle_beta   90.00
_cell.angle_gamma   90.00
#
_symmetry.space_group_name_H-M   'P 1'
#
loop_
_entity.id
_entity.type
_entity.pdbx_description
1 polymer ?
#
loop_
_entity_poly.entity_id
_entity_poly.type
_entity_poly.pdbx_seq_one_letter_code
_entity_poly.pdbx_strand_id
1 'polypeptide(L)'
;MKLTRFITTISFLMITYLANSQASTEEYTSPYKKAIGFKLNPGAISYRSFYTRNKAVEGIGFISIDGFQLTILNEKYFPFANAENLTWYIGYGGHFNLWSEKYKLNNPSKTAGVAVGVDGILGFDYKLKNTPINLSVDIQPAFNFVGGSYFDLGWGGIGIRYTIK
;
A
#
# COMPACT_ATOMS: atom_id res chain seq x y z
N MET A 1 29.85 -1.59 19.37
CA MET A 1 29.32 -2.89 19.85
C MET A 1 27.98 -2.82 20.58
N LYS A 2 27.64 -1.76 21.34
CA LYS A 2 26.36 -1.70 22.09
C LYS A 2 25.12 -1.46 21.20
N LEU A 3 25.25 -0.60 20.17
CA LEU A 3 24.14 -0.25 19.28
C LEU A 3 23.72 -1.41 18.35
N THR A 4 24.69 -2.12 17.76
CA THR A 4 24.42 -3.28 16.90
C THR A 4 23.70 -4.38 17.66
N ARG A 5 24.15 -4.70 18.88
CA ARG A 5 23.47 -5.68 19.75
C ARG A 5 22.06 -5.24 20.14
N PHE A 6 21.85 -3.95 20.39
CA PHE A 6 20.52 -3.41 20.70
C PHE A 6 19.55 -3.54 19.52
N ILE A 7 20.01 -3.23 18.29
CA ILE A 7 19.21 -3.41 17.06
C ILE A 7 18.90 -4.89 16.85
N THR A 8 19.88 -5.79 16.96
CA THR A 8 19.65 -7.23 16.78
C THR A 8 18.67 -7.78 17.82
N THR A 9 18.73 -7.33 19.07
CA THR A 9 17.79 -7.74 20.12
C THR A 9 16.37 -7.24 19.86
N ILE A 10 16.19 -6.00 19.36
CA ILE A 10 14.87 -5.47 18.97
C ILE A 10 14.31 -6.23 17.77
N SER A 11 15.14 -6.49 16.75
CA SER A 11 14.73 -7.29 15.59
C SER A 11 14.31 -8.70 16.00
N PHE A 12 15.06 -9.33 16.90
CA PHE A 12 14.73 -10.65 17.44
C PHE A 12 13.44 -10.63 18.26
N LEU A 13 13.24 -9.61 19.12
CA LEU A 13 12.00 -9.42 19.87
C LEU A 13 10.78 -9.24 18.94
N MET A 14 10.91 -8.41 17.89
CA MET A 14 9.86 -8.25 16.87
C MET A 14 9.54 -9.55 16.15
N ILE A 15 10.56 -10.33 15.76
CA ILE A 15 10.38 -11.63 15.11
C ILE A 15 9.68 -12.61 16.06
N THR A 16 10.07 -12.65 17.34
CA THR A 16 9.42 -13.53 18.32
C THR A 16 7.98 -13.12 18.65
N TYR A 17 7.66 -11.83 18.63
CA TYR A 17 6.28 -11.35 18.80
C TYR A 17 5.40 -11.73 17.61
N LEU A 18 5.92 -11.57 16.39
CA LEU A 18 5.25 -12.00 15.15
C LEU A 18 5.09 -13.53 15.07
N ALA A 19 6.03 -14.30 15.65
CA ALA A 19 5.92 -15.76 15.73
C ALA A 19 4.87 -16.25 16.75
N ASN A 20 4.56 -15.43 17.76
CA ASN A 20 3.57 -15.73 18.79
C ASN A 20 2.18 -15.16 18.50
N SER A 21 2.02 -14.30 17.48
CA SER A 21 0.69 -13.94 17.01
C SER A 21 0.05 -15.16 16.35
N GLN A 22 -0.82 -15.86 17.09
CA GLN A 22 -1.77 -16.79 16.52
C GLN A 22 -2.63 -16.00 15.52
N ALA A 23 -2.26 -16.06 14.24
CA ALA A 23 -3.14 -15.63 13.18
C ALA A 23 -4.42 -16.44 13.34
N SER A 24 -5.55 -15.76 13.52
CA SER A 24 -6.86 -16.42 13.54
C SER A 24 -6.97 -17.25 12.26
N THR A 25 -7.28 -18.53 12.42
CA THR A 25 -7.52 -19.47 11.31
C THR A 25 -8.88 -19.23 10.66
N GLU A 26 -9.63 -18.22 11.10
CA GLU A 26 -10.85 -17.79 10.44
C GLU A 26 -10.53 -17.20 9.08
N GLU A 27 -11.15 -17.79 8.06
CA GLU A 27 -11.03 -17.29 6.71
C GLU A 27 -11.80 -15.99 6.55
N TYR A 28 -11.07 -14.87 6.64
CA TYR A 28 -11.62 -13.56 6.35
C TYR A 28 -12.37 -13.58 5.02
N THR A 29 -13.60 -13.07 5.06
CA THR A 29 -14.42 -12.84 3.89
C THR A 29 -14.69 -11.35 3.80
N SER A 30 -14.24 -10.75 2.71
CA SER A 30 -14.41 -9.32 2.48
C SER A 30 -15.89 -8.93 2.53
N PRO A 31 -16.26 -7.88 3.28
CA PRO A 31 -17.63 -7.38 3.35
C PRO A 31 -18.05 -6.60 2.08
N TYR A 32 -17.16 -6.46 1.09
CA TYR A 32 -17.41 -5.79 -0.19
C TYR A 32 -16.59 -6.43 -1.32
N LYS A 33 -17.05 -6.32 -2.57
CA LYS A 33 -16.29 -6.83 -3.74
C LYS A 33 -15.38 -5.80 -4.35
N LYS A 34 -15.81 -4.54 -4.39
CA LYS A 34 -15.07 -3.45 -5.02
C LYS A 34 -15.10 -2.21 -4.14
N ALA A 35 -14.09 -1.36 -4.25
CA ALA A 35 -14.09 -0.05 -3.61
C ALA A 35 -13.37 0.97 -4.47
N ILE A 36 -13.86 2.20 -4.50
CA ILE A 36 -13.23 3.31 -5.21
C ILE A 36 -13.17 4.53 -4.31
N GLY A 37 -12.07 5.27 -4.33
CA GLY A 37 -11.98 6.52 -3.61
C GLY A 37 -10.60 7.14 -3.72
N PHE A 38 -10.15 7.73 -2.62
CA PHE A 38 -8.97 8.58 -2.61
C PHE A 38 -7.97 8.14 -1.55
N LYS A 39 -6.70 8.17 -1.91
CA LYS A 39 -5.55 7.95 -1.04
C LYS A 39 -4.83 9.27 -0.86
N LEU A 40 -4.84 9.82 0.36
CA LEU A 40 -4.39 11.19 0.62
C LEU A 40 -2.91 11.43 0.32
N ASN A 41 -2.07 10.40 0.41
CA ASN A 41 -0.68 10.46 0.04
C ASN A 41 -0.37 9.28 -0.90
N PRO A 42 -0.06 9.52 -2.19
CA PRO A 42 0.36 10.80 -2.78
C PRO A 42 -0.76 11.76 -3.24
N GLY A 43 -2.03 11.50 -2.91
CA GLY A 43 -3.15 12.28 -3.43
C GLY A 43 -3.69 11.67 -4.72
N ALA A 44 -4.05 10.40 -4.64
CA ALA A 44 -4.36 9.55 -5.79
C ALA A 44 -5.76 8.95 -5.71
N ILE A 45 -6.33 8.67 -6.87
CA ILE A 45 -7.51 7.80 -6.96
C ILE A 45 -7.04 6.38 -6.68
N SER A 46 -7.80 5.66 -5.87
CA SER A 46 -7.58 4.25 -5.58
C SER A 46 -8.83 3.45 -5.93
N TYR A 47 -8.63 2.36 -6.66
CA TYR A 47 -9.66 1.38 -7.00
C TYR A 47 -9.21 -0.01 -6.58
N ARG A 48 -10.03 -0.68 -5.77
CA ARG A 48 -9.76 -2.02 -5.26
C ARG A 48 -10.83 -3.00 -5.73
N SER A 49 -10.43 -4.19 -6.13
CA SER A 49 -11.33 -5.28 -6.53
C SER A 49 -10.88 -6.61 -5.95
N PHE A 50 -11.73 -7.22 -5.12
CA PHE A 50 -11.54 -8.56 -4.57
C PHE A 50 -11.84 -9.61 -5.63
N TYR A 51 -10.88 -10.50 -5.87
CA TYR A 51 -11.01 -11.62 -6.80
C TYR A 51 -11.11 -12.97 -6.06
N THR A 52 -10.80 -12.98 -4.77
CA THR A 52 -11.19 -14.04 -3.83
C THR A 52 -11.74 -13.39 -2.56
N ARG A 53 -12.18 -14.19 -1.59
CA ARG A 53 -12.70 -13.68 -0.31
C ARG A 53 -11.72 -12.81 0.48
N ASN A 54 -10.41 -13.01 0.31
CA ASN A 54 -9.37 -12.32 1.08
C ASN A 54 -8.18 -11.84 0.23
N LYS A 55 -8.34 -11.81 -1.10
CA LYS A 55 -7.33 -11.24 -1.99
C LYS A 55 -7.94 -10.25 -2.95
N ALA A 56 -7.25 -9.14 -3.12
CA ALA A 56 -7.67 -8.03 -3.97
C ALA A 56 -6.52 -7.54 -4.86
N VAL A 57 -6.89 -6.94 -5.98
CA VAL A 57 -5.99 -6.08 -6.74
C VAL A 57 -6.40 -4.63 -6.47
N GLU A 58 -5.43 -3.77 -6.19
CA GLU A 58 -5.61 -2.33 -6.04
C GLU A 58 -4.82 -1.59 -7.12
N GLY A 59 -5.50 -0.70 -7.85
CA GLY A 59 -4.89 0.29 -8.72
C GLY A 59 -4.92 1.66 -8.06
N ILE A 60 -3.77 2.31 -7.95
CA ILE A 60 -3.62 3.64 -7.36
C ILE A 60 -2.99 4.54 -8.40
N GLY A 61 -3.56 5.71 -8.67
CA GLY A 61 -2.95 6.61 -9.65
C GLY A 61 -3.48 8.02 -9.61
N PHE A 62 -2.68 8.92 -10.17
CA PHE A 62 -3.04 10.32 -10.37
C PHE A 62 -2.46 10.83 -11.69
N ILE A 63 -3.12 11.86 -12.21
CA ILE A 63 -2.64 12.65 -13.35
C ILE A 63 -2.46 14.07 -12.83
N SER A 64 -1.30 14.65 -13.08
CA SER A 64 -1.00 16.05 -12.82
C SER A 64 -0.42 16.70 -14.07
N ILE A 65 -0.25 18.02 -14.03
CA ILE A 65 0.43 18.77 -15.10
C ILE A 65 1.90 18.35 -15.28
N ASP A 66 2.50 17.78 -14.23
CA ASP A 66 3.89 17.40 -14.19
C ASP A 66 4.12 15.93 -14.53
N GLY A 67 3.05 15.12 -14.60
CA GLY A 67 3.18 13.71 -14.93
C GLY A 67 1.95 12.84 -14.64
N PHE A 68 2.17 11.56 -14.82
CA PHE A 68 1.21 10.49 -14.57
C PHE A 68 1.87 9.44 -13.68
N GLN A 69 1.15 8.96 -12.68
CA GLN A 69 1.57 7.83 -11.86
C GLN A 69 0.48 6.77 -11.83
N LEU A 70 0.87 5.52 -11.98
CA LEU A 70 0.04 4.35 -11.75
C LEU A 70 0.81 3.29 -10.97
N THR A 71 0.22 2.80 -9.91
CA THR A 71 0.66 1.65 -9.13
C THR A 71 -0.41 0.58 -9.20
N ILE A 72 0.01 -0.68 -9.36
CA ILE A 72 -0.86 -1.85 -9.25
C ILE A 72 -0.30 -2.76 -8.15
N LEU A 73 -1.15 -3.13 -7.19
CA LEU A 73 -0.80 -3.95 -6.04
C LEU A 73 -1.70 -5.19 -5.97
N ASN A 74 -1.11 -6.33 -5.63
CA ASN A 74 -1.82 -7.55 -5.28
C ASN A 74 -1.73 -7.77 -3.76
N GLU A 75 -2.88 -7.86 -3.11
CA GLU A 75 -3.01 -7.74 -1.65
C GLU A 75 -3.71 -8.96 -1.06
N LYS A 76 -3.30 -9.35 0.15
CA LYS A 76 -3.92 -10.41 0.95
C LYS A 76 -4.34 -9.86 2.32
N TYR A 77 -5.57 -10.15 2.70
CA TYR A 77 -6.25 -9.63 3.89
C TYR A 77 -6.37 -10.70 4.98
N PHE A 78 -6.22 -10.26 6.22
CA PHE A 78 -6.26 -11.10 7.41
C PHE A 78 -7.14 -10.47 8.48
N PRO A 79 -8.00 -11.26 9.15
CA PRO A 79 -8.89 -10.74 10.17
C PRO A 79 -8.16 -10.51 11.49
N PHE A 80 -8.74 -9.65 12.34
CA PHE A 80 -8.41 -9.60 13.76
C PHE A 80 -9.45 -10.40 14.55
N ALA A 81 -9.00 -11.21 15.52
CA ALA A 81 -9.89 -12.09 16.29
C ALA A 81 -11.04 -11.34 17.01
N ASN A 82 -10.81 -10.09 17.45
CA ASN A 82 -11.76 -9.33 18.27
C ASN A 82 -12.13 -7.96 17.67
N ALA A 83 -11.92 -7.75 16.36
CA ALA A 83 -12.25 -6.49 15.72
C ALA A 83 -13.00 -6.73 14.41
N GLU A 84 -14.32 -6.79 14.52
CA GLU A 84 -15.22 -6.96 13.38
C GLU A 84 -14.99 -5.85 12.34
N ASN A 85 -14.97 -6.23 11.06
CA ASN A 85 -14.74 -5.34 9.91
C ASN A 85 -13.37 -4.64 9.87
N LEU A 86 -12.48 -4.90 10.84
CA LEU A 86 -11.09 -4.48 10.81
C LEU A 86 -10.23 -5.64 10.34
N THR A 87 -9.34 -5.34 9.40
CA THR A 87 -8.35 -6.28 8.89
C THR A 87 -6.99 -5.62 8.77
N TRP A 88 -5.95 -6.44 8.72
CA TRP A 88 -4.67 -6.00 8.21
C TRP A 88 -4.42 -6.70 6.87
N TYR A 89 -3.63 -6.05 6.02
CA TYR A 89 -3.30 -6.58 4.71
C TYR A 89 -1.84 -6.33 4.37
N ILE A 90 -1.29 -7.24 3.58
CA ILE A 90 0.04 -7.12 3.01
C ILE A 90 -0.05 -7.42 1.52
N GLY A 91 0.75 -6.74 0.72
CA GLY A 91 0.75 -6.91 -0.72
C GLY A 91 2.07 -6.54 -1.37
N TYR A 92 2.14 -6.82 -2.65
CA TYR A 92 3.27 -6.48 -3.50
C TYR A 92 2.77 -6.09 -4.89
N GLY A 93 3.58 -5.33 -5.62
CA GLY A 93 3.26 -4.92 -6.96
C GLY A 93 4.34 -4.04 -7.55
N GLY A 94 3.92 -3.09 -8.38
CA GLY A 94 4.84 -2.16 -8.99
C GLY A 94 4.15 -0.90 -9.46
N HIS A 95 4.98 0.10 -9.74
CA HIS A 95 4.53 1.39 -10.20
C HIS A 95 5.22 1.80 -11.48
N PHE A 96 4.57 2.74 -12.14
CA PHE A 96 4.99 3.36 -13.37
C PHE A 96 4.69 4.86 -13.27
N ASN A 97 5.74 5.67 -13.47
CA ASN A 97 5.68 7.12 -13.47
C ASN A 97 6.11 7.63 -14.85
N LEU A 98 5.37 8.60 -15.37
CA LEU A 98 5.78 9.45 -16.49
C LEU A 98 5.87 10.88 -16.00
N TRP A 99 6.95 11.58 -16.33
CA TRP A 99 7.15 12.98 -16.01
C TRP A 99 7.28 13.83 -17.27
N SER A 100 6.74 15.05 -17.24
CA SER A 100 6.82 15.99 -18.36
C SER A 100 8.25 16.51 -18.58
N GLU A 101 8.55 16.97 -19.80
CA GLU A 101 9.87 17.57 -20.10
C GLU A 101 10.15 18.83 -19.26
N LYS A 102 9.11 19.56 -18.88
CA LYS A 102 9.20 20.71 -17.97
C LYS A 102 9.63 20.29 -16.56
N TYR A 103 9.13 19.16 -16.06
CA TYR A 103 9.57 18.59 -14.78
C TYR A 103 11.02 18.11 -14.84
N LYS A 104 11.45 17.52 -15.97
CA LYS A 104 12.86 17.14 -16.21
C LYS A 104 13.80 18.35 -16.19
N LEU A 105 13.40 19.47 -16.82
CA LEU A 105 14.20 20.70 -16.83
C LEU A 105 14.49 21.23 -15.41
N ASN A 106 13.52 21.08 -14.51
CA ASN A 106 13.63 21.52 -13.12
C ASN A 106 14.27 20.47 -12.19
N ASN A 107 14.48 19.23 -12.66
CA ASN A 107 15.04 18.12 -11.88
C ASN A 107 16.13 17.38 -12.67
N PRO A 108 17.29 18.02 -12.95
CA PRO A 108 18.31 17.50 -13.85
C PRO A 108 19.00 16.22 -13.38
N SER A 109 18.81 15.81 -12.12
CA SER A 109 19.28 14.52 -11.58
C SER A 109 18.46 13.30 -12.06
N LYS A 110 17.29 13.51 -12.69
CA LYS A 110 16.42 12.45 -13.21
C LYS A 110 16.83 12.12 -14.65
N THR A 111 17.44 10.94 -14.85
CA THR A 111 18.02 10.51 -16.13
C THR A 111 16.99 10.11 -17.20
N ALA A 112 15.73 9.88 -16.81
CA ALA A 112 14.64 9.51 -17.71
C ALA A 112 13.33 10.22 -17.31
N GLY A 113 12.48 10.52 -18.30
CA GLY A 113 11.09 10.97 -18.07
C GLY A 113 10.15 9.87 -17.63
N VAL A 114 10.71 8.71 -17.28
CA VAL A 114 10.01 7.50 -16.86
C VAL A 114 10.68 6.97 -15.60
N ALA A 115 9.90 6.56 -14.61
CA ALA A 115 10.39 5.67 -13.56
C ALA A 115 9.49 4.46 -13.39
N VAL A 116 10.15 3.35 -13.08
CA VAL A 116 9.53 2.06 -12.85
C VAL A 116 10.16 1.48 -11.60
N GLY A 117 9.31 0.90 -10.77
CA GLY A 117 9.71 0.31 -9.52
C GLY A 117 8.80 -0.83 -9.08
N VAL A 118 9.27 -1.51 -8.04
CA VAL A 118 8.47 -2.49 -7.30
C VAL A 118 8.00 -1.87 -6.00
N ASP A 119 6.84 -2.31 -5.53
CA ASP A 119 6.18 -1.80 -4.35
C ASP A 119 5.82 -2.95 -3.41
N GLY A 120 6.02 -2.72 -2.12
CA GLY A 120 5.32 -3.46 -1.07
C GLY A 120 4.23 -2.59 -0.48
N ILE A 121 3.23 -3.21 0.15
CA ILE A 121 2.23 -2.49 0.96
C ILE A 121 1.93 -3.28 2.23
N LEU A 122 1.79 -2.57 3.34
CA LEU A 122 1.33 -3.10 4.61
C LEU A 122 0.37 -2.09 5.23
N GLY A 123 -0.82 -2.52 5.61
CA GLY A 123 -1.80 -1.61 6.17
C GLY A 123 -2.93 -2.27 6.94
N PHE A 124 -3.81 -1.41 7.43
CA PHE A 124 -5.08 -1.75 8.07
C PHE A 124 -6.23 -1.28 7.19
N ASP A 125 -7.27 -2.09 7.10
CA ASP A 125 -8.48 -1.82 6.34
C ASP A 125 -9.71 -2.00 7.24
N TYR A 126 -10.52 -0.95 7.36
CA TYR A 126 -11.72 -0.91 8.20
C TYR A 126 -12.95 -0.57 7.38
N LYS A 127 -13.92 -1.48 7.35
CA LYS A 127 -15.23 -1.25 6.74
C LYS A 127 -16.20 -0.70 7.79
N LEU A 128 -16.67 0.55 7.60
CA LEU A 128 -17.64 1.13 8.53
C LEU A 128 -18.97 0.37 8.48
N LYS A 129 -19.47 -0.04 9.65
CA LYS A 129 -20.76 -0.72 9.81
C LYS A 129 -21.90 0.12 9.23
N ASN A 130 -22.83 -0.53 8.53
CA ASN A 130 -24.04 0.08 7.98
C ASN A 130 -23.81 1.29 7.05
N THR A 131 -22.60 1.47 6.52
CA THR A 131 -22.31 2.54 5.54
C THR A 131 -21.57 1.96 4.33
N PRO A 132 -21.63 2.62 3.17
CA PRO A 132 -20.80 2.25 2.03
C PRO A 132 -19.36 2.79 2.14
N ILE A 133 -18.86 3.18 3.32
CA ILE A 133 -17.51 3.74 3.47
C ILE A 133 -16.50 2.70 3.99
N ASN A 134 -15.29 2.74 3.43
CA ASN A 134 -14.11 2.00 3.85
C ASN A 134 -12.97 2.99 4.14
N LEU A 135 -12.23 2.75 5.21
CA LEU A 135 -11.06 3.52 5.60
C LEU A 135 -9.84 2.60 5.62
N SER A 136 -8.70 3.10 5.15
CA SER A 136 -7.43 2.38 5.27
C SER A 136 -6.33 3.28 5.79
N VAL A 137 -5.35 2.68 6.47
CA VAL A 137 -4.08 3.32 6.83
C VAL A 137 -2.96 2.36 6.48
N ASP A 138 -1.97 2.82 5.72
CA ASP A 138 -0.93 1.93 5.20
C ASP A 138 0.41 2.63 4.99
N ILE A 139 1.45 1.81 4.88
CA ILE A 139 2.77 2.19 4.37
C ILE A 139 3.01 1.43 3.07
N GLN A 140 3.68 2.08 2.11
CA GLN A 140 3.95 1.53 0.79
C GLN A 140 5.43 1.72 0.44
N PRO A 141 6.34 0.89 0.98
CA PRO A 141 7.75 0.92 0.58
C PRO A 141 7.89 0.64 -0.92
N ALA A 142 8.64 1.49 -1.63
CA ALA A 142 8.89 1.35 -3.06
C ALA A 142 10.40 1.34 -3.37
N PHE A 143 10.79 0.58 -4.39
CA PHE A 143 12.15 0.58 -4.91
C PHE A 143 12.12 0.88 -6.41
N ASN A 144 12.70 2.02 -6.78
CA ASN A 144 12.84 2.44 -8.16
C ASN A 144 14.10 1.81 -8.75
N PHE A 145 14.00 1.24 -9.94
CA PHE A 145 15.15 0.69 -10.67
C PHE A 145 15.30 1.28 -12.09
N VAL A 146 14.30 2.01 -12.59
CA VAL A 146 14.37 2.85 -13.80
C VAL A 146 14.14 4.31 -13.41
N GLY A 147 14.88 5.25 -14.04
CA GLY A 147 14.77 6.69 -13.76
C GLY A 147 15.54 7.17 -12.51
N GLY A 148 16.29 6.26 -11.87
CA GLY A 148 17.11 6.46 -10.69
C GLY A 148 16.94 5.30 -9.70
N SER A 149 18.04 4.78 -9.16
CA SER A 149 17.98 3.67 -8.20
C SER A 149 17.90 4.18 -6.77
N TYR A 150 16.71 4.15 -6.17
CA TYR A 150 16.51 4.59 -4.79
C TYR A 150 15.32 3.89 -4.13
N PHE A 151 15.40 3.79 -2.81
CA PHE A 151 14.33 3.29 -1.95
C PHE A 151 13.50 4.47 -1.43
N ASP A 152 12.18 4.34 -1.51
CA ASP A 152 11.21 5.37 -1.11
C ASP A 152 10.26 4.77 -0.06
N LEU A 153 10.21 5.41 1.11
CA LEU A 153 9.24 5.09 2.18
C LEU A 153 8.16 6.15 2.33
N GLY A 154 8.20 7.18 1.49
CA GLY A 154 7.29 8.31 1.57
C GLY A 154 5.88 7.99 1.07
N TRP A 155 5.66 6.82 0.47
CA TRP A 155 4.36 6.41 -0.03
C TRP A 155 3.65 5.64 1.08
N GLY A 156 2.38 5.98 1.32
CA GLY A 156 1.64 5.49 2.47
C GLY A 156 0.79 6.60 3.09
N GLY A 157 -0.37 6.24 3.62
CA GLY A 157 -1.25 7.23 4.22
C GLY A 157 -2.65 6.71 4.43
N ILE A 158 -3.58 7.66 4.46
CA ILE A 158 -5.00 7.39 4.72
C ILE A 158 -5.74 7.22 3.39
N GLY A 159 -6.49 6.13 3.26
CA GLY A 159 -7.42 5.89 2.17
C GLY A 159 -8.87 6.03 2.64
N ILE A 160 -9.71 6.63 1.81
CA ILE A 160 -11.17 6.73 2.02
C ILE A 160 -11.84 6.26 0.73
N ARG A 161 -12.63 5.19 0.82
CA ARG A 161 -13.25 4.56 -0.36
C ARG A 161 -14.74 4.31 -0.17
N TYR A 162 -15.50 4.47 -1.24
CA TYR A 162 -16.87 3.99 -1.37
C TYR A 162 -16.85 2.53 -1.82
N THR A 163 -17.57 1.66 -1.11
CA THR A 163 -17.62 0.22 -1.37
C THR A 163 -18.83 -0.17 -2.20
N ILE A 164 -18.62 -1.10 -3.11
CA ILE A 164 -19.59 -1.62 -4.05
C ILE A 164 -19.68 -3.15 -3.82
N LYS A 165 -20.92 -3.65 -3.71
CA LYS A 165 -21.21 -5.07 -3.48
C LYS A 165 -20.99 -5.94 -4.71
#